data_AF-A0A972K966-F1
#
_entry.id   AF-A0A972K966-F1
#
_cell.length_a   1.000
_cell.length_b   1.000
_cell.length_c   1.000
_cell.angle_alpha   90.00
_cell.angle_beta   90.00
_cell.angle_gamma   90.00
#
_symmetry.space_group_name_H-M   'P 1'
#
loop_
_entity.id
_entity.type
_entity.pdbx_description
1 polymer ?
#
loop_
_entity_poly.entity_id
_entity_poly.type
_entity_poly.pdbx_seq_one_letter_code
_entity_poly.pdbx_strand_id
1 'polypeptide(L)' 'MRGKEFNEKPACAYKSMPFPTEVTCPQCGAEIEIWSDEDQTACRLCGYVVFNHERYIN' A
#
# COMPACT_ATOMS: atom_id res chain seq x y z
N MET A 1 44.06 -5.58 -16.22
CA MET A 1 42.94 -5.95 -17.11
C MET A 1 41.85 -6.52 -16.20
N ARG A 2 40.78 -5.76 -15.94
CA ARG A 2 39.38 -6.03 -16.35
C ARG A 2 38.92 -7.46 -15.98
N GLY A 3 37.88 -7.69 -15.18
CA GLY A 3 36.75 -6.83 -14.84
C GLY A 3 36.17 -7.16 -13.47
N LYS A 4 35.64 -6.13 -12.81
CA LYS A 4 34.67 -6.33 -11.75
C LYS A 4 33.37 -6.71 -12.43
N GLU A 5 32.89 -7.91 -12.15
CA GLU A 5 31.56 -8.37 -12.55
C GLU A 5 30.56 -7.53 -11.75
N PHE A 6 30.06 -6.47 -12.36
CA PHE A 6 28.95 -5.71 -11.83
C PHE A 6 27.71 -6.57 -12.05
N ASN A 7 27.24 -7.19 -10.98
CA ASN A 7 25.98 -7.91 -10.95
C ASN A 7 24.87 -6.91 -11.28
N GLU A 8 24.48 -6.90 -12.56
CA GLU A 8 23.34 -6.19 -13.10
C GLU A 8 22.08 -6.74 -12.44
N LYS A 9 21.71 -6.13 -11.31
CA LYS A 9 20.36 -6.27 -10.76
C LYS A 9 19.41 -5.94 -11.91
N PRO A 10 18.47 -6.81 -12.30
CA PRO A 10 17.56 -6.51 -13.39
C PRO A 10 16.87 -5.18 -13.08
N ALA A 11 16.94 -4.25 -14.04
CA ALA A 11 16.27 -2.97 -13.99
C ALA A 11 14.78 -3.21 -14.14
N CYS A 12 14.14 -3.62 -13.05
CA CYS A 12 12.71 -3.57 -12.74
C CYS A 12 12.53 -4.34 -11.43
N ALA A 13 13.02 -3.78 -10.32
CA ALA A 13 12.41 -4.09 -9.03
C ALA A 13 10.95 -3.67 -9.17
N TYR A 14 10.04 -4.63 -9.34
CA TYR A 14 8.61 -4.46 -9.37
C TYR A 14 8.20 -3.82 -8.04
N LYS A 15 8.31 -2.49 -7.95
CA LYS A 15 7.61 -1.74 -6.93
C LYS A 15 6.17 -1.78 -7.38
N SER A 16 5.37 -2.62 -6.74
CA SER A 16 3.93 -2.67 -6.93
C SER A 16 3.42 -1.24 -6.98
N MET A 17 2.86 -0.83 -8.12
CA MET A 17 2.23 0.48 -8.22
C MET A 17 1.16 0.56 -7.13
N PRO A 18 1.09 1.64 -6.33
CA PRO A 18 0.06 1.78 -5.33
C PRO A 18 -1.29 1.76 -6.05
N PHE A 19 -2.19 0.89 -5.59
CA PHE A 19 -3.55 0.81 -6.10
C PHE A 19 -4.52 1.27 -5.01
N PRO A 20 -5.58 2.01 -5.36
CA PRO A 20 -6.65 2.31 -4.43
C PRO A 20 -7.51 1.06 -4.22
N THR A 21 -7.89 0.81 -2.98
CA THR A 21 -8.81 -0.25 -2.56
C THR A 21 -9.99 0.40 -1.85
N GLU A 22 -11.20 0.04 -2.27
CA GLU A 22 -12.43 0.51 -1.67
C GLU A 22 -12.78 -0.35 -0.45
N VAL A 23 -12.88 0.28 0.73
CA VAL A 23 -13.25 -0.37 1.99
C VAL A 23 -14.44 0.34 2.61
N THR A 24 -15.26 -0.40 3.35
CA THR A 24 -16.41 0.18 4.06
C THR A 24 -16.05 0.57 5.48
N CYS A 25 -16.42 1.78 5.90
CA CYS A 25 -16.25 2.26 7.25
C CYS A 25 -17.06 1.40 8.23
N PRO A 26 -16.44 0.76 9.23
CA PRO A 26 -17.17 -0.02 10.22
C PRO A 26 -18.02 0.85 11.16
N GLN A 27 -17.74 2.15 11.24
CA GLN A 27 -18.44 3.05 12.16
C GLN A 27 -19.69 3.71 11.57
N CYS A 28 -19.68 4.06 10.27
CA CYS A 28 -20.78 4.77 9.62
C CYS A 28 -21.29 4.10 8.34
N GLY A 29 -20.63 3.06 7.84
CA GLY A 29 -21.00 2.37 6.60
C GLY A 29 -20.59 3.10 5.31
N ALA A 30 -19.81 4.19 5.40
CA ALA A 30 -19.33 4.92 4.23
C ALA A 30 -18.31 4.13 3.41
N GLU A 31 -18.32 4.30 2.09
CA GLU A 31 -17.25 3.82 1.23
C GLU A 31 -16.03 4.74 1.35
N ILE A 32 -14.86 4.15 1.58
CA ILE A 32 -13.60 4.86 1.79
C ILE A 32 -12.53 4.23 0.90
N GLU A 33 -11.77 5.06 0.22
CA GLU A 33 -10.61 4.61 -0.56
C GLU A 33 -9.36 4.61 0.32
N ILE A 34 -8.71 3.44 0.42
CA ILE A 34 -7.39 3.25 1.03
C ILE A 34 -6.40 2.91 -0.07
N TRP A 35 -5.26 3.59 -0.13
CA TRP A 35 -4.17 3.24 -1.03
C TRP A 35 -3.31 2.13 -0.43
N SER A 36 -2.83 1.17 -1.23
CA SER A 36 -1.98 0.07 -0.74
C SER A 36 -0.63 0.52 -0.15
N ASP A 37 -0.18 1.73 -0.48
CA ASP A 37 1.03 2.34 0.12
C ASP A 37 0.72 3.09 1.43
N GLU A 38 -0.56 3.30 1.73
CA GLU A 38 -1.01 3.95 2.97
C GLU A 38 -1.40 2.89 4.01
N ASP A 39 -0.87 3.03 5.22
CA ASP A 39 -1.16 2.16 6.36
C ASP A 39 -2.57 2.37 6.94
N GLN A 40 -3.12 3.57 6.78
CA GLN A 40 -4.42 3.96 7.34
C GLN A 40 -5.01 5.14 6.57
N THR A 41 -6.32 5.30 6.65
CA THR A 41 -7.01 6.49 6.15
C THR A 41 -8.11 6.91 7.13
N ALA A 42 -8.47 8.19 7.11
CA ALA A 42 -9.60 8.69 7.90
C ALA A 42 -10.88 8.72 7.04
N CYS A 43 -11.97 8.21 7.61
CA CYS A 43 -13.29 8.35 7.02
C CYS A 43 -13.66 9.82 6.89
N ARG A 44 -13.97 10.27 5.68
CA ARG A 44 -14.38 11.66 5.44
C ARG A 44 -15.77 12.01 5.99
N LEU A 45 -16.59 11.00 6.34
CA LEU A 45 -17.94 11.23 6.87
C LEU A 45 -17.97 11.29 8.40
N CYS A 46 -17.35 10.34 9.10
CA CYS A 46 -17.41 10.29 10.57
C CYS A 46 -16.07 10.56 11.27
N GLY A 47 -14.96 10.65 10.54
CA GLY A 47 -13.62 10.84 11.09
C GLY A 47 -12.98 9.57 11.66
N TYR A 48 -13.62 8.40 11.54
CA TYR A 48 -13.05 7.13 11.99
C TYR A 48 -11.82 6.73 11.17
N VAL A 49 -10.74 6.33 11.84
CA VAL A 49 -9.52 5.86 11.19
C VAL A 49 -9.65 4.38 10.85
N VAL A 50 -9.60 4.06 9.56
CA VAL A 50 -9.59 2.69 9.04
C VAL A 50 -8.15 2.30 8.71
N PHE A 51 -7.72 1.13 9.16
CA PHE A 51 -6.38 0.62 8.96
C PHE A 51 -6.34 -0.35 7.78
N ASN A 52 -5.31 -0.22 6.94
CA ASN A 52 -5.01 -1.13 5.86
C ASN A 52 -4.31 -2.37 6.44
N HIS A 53 -4.98 -3.53 6.41
CA HIS A 53 -4.54 -4.72 7.13
C HIS A 53 -3.53 -5.58 6.33
N GLU A 54 -2.62 -4.96 5.57
CA GLU A 54 -1.56 -5.66 4.82
C GLU A 54 -0.21 -5.58 5.54
N ARG A 55 -0.18 -5.96 6.83
CA ARG A 55 1.06 -6.11 7.61
C ARG A 55 1.04 -7.44 8.36
N TYR A 56 0.89 -8.55 7.63
CA TYR A 56 1.21 -9.87 8.17
C TYR A 56 1.83 -10.75 7.08
N ILE A 57 3.16 -10.71 6.96
CA ILE A 57 3.93 -11.86 6.49
C ILE A 57 5.07 -12.07 7.49
N ASN A 58 5.12 -13.32 8.00
CA ASN A 58 6.02 -13.93 8.99
C ASN A 58 7.49 -13.53 8.93
#